data_AF-A0AB34KN58-F1
#
_entry.id   AF-A0AB34KN58-F1
#
_cell.length_a   1.000
_cell.length_b   1.000
_cell.length_c   1.000
_cell.angle_alpha   90.00
_cell.angle_beta   90.00
_cell.angle_gamma   90.00
#
_symmetry.space_group_name_H-M   'P 1'
#
loop_
_entity.id
_entity.type
_entity.pdbx_description
1 polymer ?
#
loop_
_entity_poly.entity_id
_entity_poly.type
_entity_poly.pdbx_seq_one_letter_code
_entity_poly.pdbx_strand_id
1 'polypeptide(L)'
;MWVSASRHLSAFVPRHKWQSAFVQRAFGTHSGDTVVTSLHPVEPNSNAAEETMSMSHETQPKVKHVQELLGLRPARTSNKGVVFISIDFEAFEFDHRKITEVGLAVLDSCDLTGVDPGEDGKQWFKLMKHLHLRPIEYKKLVNRKFVRGRPESFDFGESKFVKLKDTAKIMSRVFNDPARIHEVCDLGIVIENTKRKIVLVGHGLANEHAYMKRLGFSPENVVDNLDTQRVASLKKSHTPGLSRLLSVLSMDASNHHNAGNDAAYTLQALVALAVKDHHDPGCVTRALIAEQAEREGKKMAEKMKSERAVIAAENCRTEQALDVASGRSTEVGAVAVTNPPDVSTRPSHPSADIVMQNPPSDQSHIVQNSASDPTLISRQLGSDQGSLIPKNHDESTLCSARTERKRKHKQPKRASKRYRGGAEETLTRD
;
A
#
# COMPACT_ATOMS: atom_id res chain seq x y z
N MET A 1 -56.33 -25.02 -20.43
CA MET A 1 -56.44 -25.71 -21.73
C MET A 1 -56.11 -24.69 -22.80
N TRP A 2 -55.09 -24.73 -23.66
CA TRP A 2 -54.03 -25.67 -24.06
C TRP A 2 -52.81 -24.78 -24.38
N VAL A 3 -51.64 -24.98 -23.78
CA VAL A 3 -50.48 -25.75 -24.30
C VAL A 3 -50.01 -25.33 -25.70
N SER A 4 -48.80 -24.76 -25.77
CA SER A 4 -47.84 -25.12 -26.81
C SER A 4 -46.44 -25.14 -26.22
N ALA A 5 -45.80 -26.29 -26.40
CA ALA A 5 -44.48 -26.66 -25.94
C ALA A 5 -43.48 -26.58 -27.09
N SER A 6 -42.22 -26.27 -26.80
CA SER A 6 -41.04 -26.73 -27.52
C SER A 6 -39.83 -26.49 -26.61
N ARG A 7 -39.40 -27.51 -25.87
CA ARG A 7 -38.41 -28.56 -26.23
C ARG A 7 -36.97 -28.10 -25.99
N HIS A 8 -36.45 -28.66 -24.90
CA HIS A 8 -35.08 -29.04 -24.57
C HIS A 8 -33.98 -28.85 -25.62
N LEU A 9 -32.91 -28.18 -25.19
CA LEU A 9 -31.53 -28.57 -25.46
C LEU A 9 -30.72 -28.43 -24.16
N SER A 10 -30.45 -29.56 -23.53
CA SER A 10 -29.50 -29.68 -22.42
C SER A 10 -28.08 -29.64 -22.97
N ALA A 11 -27.40 -28.50 -22.86
CA ALA A 11 -25.96 -28.43 -23.09
C ALA A 11 -25.22 -28.84 -21.81
N PHE A 12 -24.79 -30.09 -21.80
CA PHE A 12 -23.89 -30.70 -20.83
C PHE A 12 -22.50 -30.04 -20.95
N VAL A 13 -22.13 -29.18 -19.99
CA VAL A 13 -20.79 -28.58 -19.94
C VAL A 13 -19.88 -29.50 -19.11
N PRO A 14 -18.79 -30.06 -19.67
CA PRO A 14 -17.90 -30.94 -18.94
C PRO A 14 -17.10 -30.18 -17.88
N ARG A 15 -17.14 -30.66 -16.63
CA ARG A 15 -16.20 -30.25 -15.58
C ARG A 15 -14.79 -30.75 -15.95
N HIS A 16 -13.91 -29.85 -16.37
CA HIS A 16 -12.49 -30.15 -16.53
C HIS A 16 -11.85 -30.42 -15.17
N LYS A 17 -11.61 -31.71 -14.89
CA LYS A 17 -10.72 -32.18 -13.83
C LYS A 17 -9.27 -31.95 -14.30
N TRP A 18 -8.56 -31.05 -13.63
CA TRP A 18 -7.11 -31.00 -13.70
C TRP A 18 -6.54 -32.20 -12.93
N GLN A 19 -6.18 -33.26 -13.65
CA GLN A 19 -5.31 -34.32 -13.13
C GLN A 19 -3.92 -34.12 -13.76
N SER A 20 -2.96 -33.80 -12.92
CA SER A 20 -1.54 -33.71 -13.23
C SER A 20 -0.99 -35.10 -13.59
N ALA A 21 -0.78 -35.35 -14.87
CA ALA A 21 0.03 -36.45 -15.37
C ALA A 21 1.51 -36.01 -15.36
N PHE A 22 2.32 -36.61 -14.49
CA PHE A 22 3.78 -36.50 -14.56
C PHE A 22 4.38 -37.85 -14.92
N VAL A 23 5.34 -37.78 -15.85
CA VAL A 23 5.93 -38.82 -16.69
C VAL A 23 6.51 -40.00 -15.89
N GLN A 24 6.16 -41.22 -16.31
CA GLN A 24 6.92 -42.43 -16.00
C GLN A 24 7.92 -42.76 -17.12
N ARG A 25 9.12 -43.15 -16.68
CA ARG A 25 10.06 -44.12 -17.28
C ARG A 25 11.34 -43.56 -17.91
N ALA A 26 12.45 -43.75 -17.19
CA ALA A 26 13.66 -44.38 -17.73
C ALA A 26 14.41 -45.10 -16.59
N PHE A 27 14.59 -46.41 -16.75
CA PHE A 27 15.37 -47.28 -15.88
C PHE A 27 16.86 -47.09 -16.17
N GLY A 28 17.68 -47.02 -15.12
CA GLY A 28 19.12 -47.21 -15.15
C GLY A 28 19.53 -47.92 -13.87
N THR A 29 19.80 -49.22 -13.97
CA THR A 29 20.25 -50.08 -12.88
C THR A 29 21.68 -49.76 -12.49
N HIS A 30 21.96 -49.47 -11.23
CA HIS A 30 23.22 -49.84 -10.56
C HIS A 30 22.96 -50.01 -9.06
N SER A 31 23.41 -51.15 -8.56
CA SER A 31 23.28 -51.69 -7.21
C SER A 31 24.17 -50.96 -6.20
N GLY A 32 23.62 -50.63 -5.03
CA GLY A 32 24.36 -50.16 -3.86
C GLY A 32 23.42 -49.91 -2.68
N ASP A 33 23.46 -50.81 -1.71
CA ASP A 33 22.65 -50.79 -0.49
C ASP A 33 22.92 -49.54 0.36
N THR A 34 21.93 -48.67 0.61
CA THR A 34 21.82 -47.93 1.88
C THR A 34 20.40 -47.39 2.14
N VAL A 35 19.75 -47.96 3.17
CA VAL A 35 18.64 -47.45 4.00
C VAL A 35 17.66 -46.44 3.36
N VAL A 36 16.53 -46.93 2.87
CA VAL A 36 15.34 -46.13 2.54
C VAL A 36 14.58 -45.81 3.84
N THR A 37 14.70 -44.58 4.35
CA THR A 37 13.72 -44.06 5.32
C THR A 37 12.40 -43.83 4.59
N SER A 38 11.39 -44.64 4.93
CA SER A 38 9.99 -44.46 4.55
C SER A 38 9.53 -43.04 4.87
N LEU A 39 9.36 -42.21 3.83
CA LEU A 39 8.61 -40.97 3.91
C LEU A 39 7.15 -41.31 3.65
N HIS A 40 6.38 -41.46 4.72
CA HIS A 40 4.92 -41.44 4.61
C HIS A 40 4.48 -40.08 4.04
N PRO A 41 3.52 -40.05 3.09
CA PRO A 41 2.86 -38.81 2.72
C PRO A 41 2.22 -38.20 3.96
N VAL A 42 2.58 -36.97 4.28
CA VAL A 42 1.88 -36.19 5.32
C VAL A 42 0.48 -35.94 4.77
N GLU A 43 -0.53 -36.60 5.33
CA GLU A 43 -1.91 -36.30 5.01
C GLU A 43 -2.22 -34.83 5.31
N PRO A 44 -3.02 -34.15 4.46
CA PRO A 44 -3.39 -32.76 4.72
C PRO A 44 -4.07 -32.65 6.08
N ASN A 45 -3.51 -31.83 6.96
CA ASN A 45 -3.98 -31.63 8.32
C ASN A 45 -5.45 -31.20 8.32
N SER A 46 -6.36 -32.07 8.76
CA SER A 46 -7.81 -31.81 8.80
C SER A 46 -8.16 -30.57 9.62
N ASN A 47 -7.34 -30.24 10.63
CA ASN A 47 -7.48 -29.03 11.42
C ASN A 47 -7.24 -27.76 10.60
N ALA A 48 -6.40 -27.78 9.57
CA ALA A 48 -6.16 -26.61 8.72
C ALA A 48 -7.38 -26.32 7.83
N ALA A 49 -8.11 -27.35 7.37
CA ALA A 49 -9.33 -27.19 6.61
C ALA A 49 -10.49 -26.65 7.47
N GLU A 50 -10.64 -27.13 8.70
CA GLU A 50 -11.64 -26.63 9.65
C GLU A 50 -11.32 -25.21 10.15
N GLU A 51 -10.04 -24.92 10.44
CA GLU A 51 -9.60 -23.58 10.85
C GLU A 51 -9.77 -22.57 9.70
N THR A 52 -9.48 -22.95 8.45
CA THR A 52 -9.73 -22.09 7.28
C THR A 52 -11.22 -21.84 7.03
N MET A 53 -12.08 -22.83 7.22
CA MET A 53 -13.55 -22.65 7.14
C MET A 53 -14.06 -21.71 8.23
N SER A 54 -13.70 -21.94 9.49
CA SER A 54 -14.08 -21.09 10.63
C SER A 54 -13.57 -19.64 10.47
N MET A 55 -12.32 -19.47 10.01
CA MET A 55 -11.73 -18.14 9.81
C MET A 55 -12.40 -17.37 8.68
N SER A 56 -12.83 -18.03 7.60
CA SER A 56 -13.56 -17.37 6.51
C SER A 56 -14.84 -16.65 6.99
N HIS A 57 -15.45 -17.11 8.09
CA HIS A 57 -16.66 -16.51 8.65
C HIS A 57 -16.44 -15.15 9.32
N GLU A 58 -15.23 -14.77 9.78
CA GLU A 58 -14.96 -13.47 10.42
C GLU A 58 -14.67 -12.33 9.43
N THR A 59 -14.01 -12.64 8.31
CA THR A 59 -13.73 -11.65 7.25
C THR A 59 -14.97 -11.40 6.40
N GLN A 60 -15.81 -12.41 6.21
CA GLN A 60 -17.08 -12.31 5.49
C GLN A 60 -17.96 -11.13 5.94
N PRO A 61 -18.24 -10.88 7.24
CA PRO A 61 -19.03 -9.74 7.69
C PRO A 61 -18.53 -8.38 7.16
N LYS A 62 -17.20 -8.16 7.17
CA LYS A 62 -16.62 -6.89 6.70
C LYS A 62 -16.76 -6.75 5.20
N VAL A 63 -16.44 -7.81 4.44
CA VAL A 63 -16.55 -7.77 2.98
C VAL A 63 -18.01 -7.62 2.54
N LYS A 64 -18.94 -8.32 3.21
CA LYS A 64 -20.39 -8.16 3.01
C LYS A 64 -20.84 -6.72 3.28
N HIS A 65 -20.31 -6.07 4.32
CA HIS A 65 -20.59 -4.66 4.60
C HIS A 65 -20.09 -3.74 3.48
N VAL A 66 -18.87 -3.97 2.96
CA VAL A 66 -18.37 -3.23 1.79
C VAL A 66 -19.25 -3.44 0.55
N GLN A 67 -19.70 -4.68 0.31
CA GLN A 67 -20.62 -5.02 -0.78
C GLN A 67 -21.99 -4.32 -0.62
N GLU A 68 -22.49 -4.14 0.60
CA GLU A 68 -23.71 -3.37 0.87
C GLU A 68 -23.50 -1.88 0.55
N LEU A 69 -22.38 -1.30 0.97
CA LEU A 69 -22.06 0.11 0.70
C LEU A 69 -21.83 0.38 -0.80
N LEU A 70 -21.29 -0.58 -1.54
CA LEU A 70 -21.09 -0.51 -3.00
C LEU A 70 -22.35 -0.86 -3.80
N GLY A 71 -23.45 -1.25 -3.15
CA GLY A 71 -24.69 -1.62 -3.86
C GLY A 71 -24.65 -2.98 -4.58
N LEU A 72 -23.62 -3.80 -4.33
CA LEU A 72 -23.54 -5.18 -4.86
C LEU A 72 -24.59 -6.11 -4.22
N ARG A 73 -25.14 -5.72 -3.08
CA ARG A 73 -26.20 -6.46 -2.38
C ARG A 73 -27.13 -5.50 -1.64
N PRO A 74 -28.36 -5.93 -1.29
CA PRO A 74 -29.28 -5.11 -0.52
C PRO A 74 -28.66 -4.67 0.80
N ALA A 75 -28.58 -3.36 1.02
CA ALA A 75 -28.08 -2.80 2.27
C ALA A 75 -29.01 -3.12 3.44
N ARG A 76 -28.45 -3.56 4.57
CA ARG A 76 -29.22 -3.74 5.81
C ARG A 76 -29.50 -2.42 6.52
N THR A 77 -28.81 -1.35 6.13
CA THR A 77 -28.90 -0.01 6.73
C THR A 77 -29.18 1.05 5.66
N SER A 78 -29.59 2.26 6.09
CA SER A 78 -29.92 3.39 5.21
C SER A 78 -28.70 4.15 4.66
N ASN A 79 -27.51 3.55 4.66
CA ASN A 79 -26.27 4.16 4.15
C ASN A 79 -26.20 4.12 2.61
N LYS A 80 -27.26 4.58 1.95
CA LYS A 80 -27.26 4.85 0.51
C LYS A 80 -26.54 6.17 0.23
N GLY A 81 -25.84 6.25 -0.90
CA GLY A 81 -25.22 7.48 -1.38
C GLY A 81 -24.02 7.95 -0.55
N VAL A 82 -23.28 7.02 0.05
CA VAL A 82 -21.99 7.30 0.69
C VAL A 82 -20.92 7.62 -0.35
N VAL A 83 -19.90 8.36 0.05
CA VAL A 83 -18.70 8.59 -0.75
C VAL A 83 -17.52 7.92 -0.07
N PHE A 84 -16.80 7.08 -0.79
CA PHE A 84 -15.54 6.51 -0.34
C PHE A 84 -14.43 7.52 -0.60
N ILE A 85 -13.63 7.81 0.43
CA ILE A 85 -12.40 8.59 0.29
C ILE A 85 -11.26 7.73 0.82
N SER A 86 -10.40 7.27 -0.07
CA SER A 86 -9.13 6.63 0.28
C SER A 86 -8.07 7.68 0.51
N ILE A 87 -7.25 7.50 1.56
CA ILE A 87 -6.17 8.40 1.93
C ILE A 87 -4.88 7.64 2.19
N ASP A 88 -3.77 8.21 1.76
CA ASP A 88 -2.42 7.74 2.08
C ASP A 88 -1.49 8.95 2.30
N PHE A 89 -0.44 8.77 3.11
CA PHE A 89 0.52 9.82 3.42
C PHE A 89 1.95 9.28 3.34
N GLU A 90 2.82 10.03 2.67
CA GLU A 90 4.25 9.84 2.80
C GLU A 90 4.84 10.87 3.76
N ALA A 91 5.81 10.43 4.55
CA ALA A 91 6.55 11.28 5.46
C ALA A 91 8.05 11.06 5.30
N PHE A 92 8.84 12.07 5.62
CA PHE A 92 10.28 12.01 5.48
C PHE A 92 10.91 10.99 6.44
N GLU A 93 11.71 10.06 5.90
CA GLU A 93 12.24 8.89 6.61
C GLU A 93 13.15 9.22 7.81
N PHE A 94 13.72 10.44 7.86
CA PHE A 94 14.52 10.91 8.99
C PHE A 94 13.77 11.83 9.95
N ASP A 95 12.56 12.26 9.60
CA ASP A 95 11.69 13.06 10.46
C ASP A 95 10.22 12.90 10.04
N HIS A 96 9.54 11.88 10.60
CA HIS A 96 8.14 11.57 10.29
C HIS A 96 7.15 12.70 10.64
N ARG A 97 7.60 13.82 11.22
CA ARG A 97 6.78 15.03 11.39
C ARG A 97 6.61 15.81 10.09
N LYS A 98 7.50 15.60 9.12
CA LYS A 98 7.46 16.24 7.81
C LYS A 98 6.68 15.35 6.83
N ILE A 99 5.39 15.63 6.69
CA ILE A 99 4.51 14.94 5.74
C ILE A 99 4.82 15.50 4.34
N THR A 100 5.40 14.68 3.48
CA THR A 100 5.93 15.08 2.17
C THR A 100 4.89 14.97 1.05
N GLU A 101 3.88 14.12 1.22
CA GLU A 101 2.85 13.85 0.22
C GLU A 101 1.51 13.54 0.90
N VAL A 102 0.41 13.88 0.26
CA VAL A 102 -0.94 13.44 0.61
C VAL A 102 -1.60 12.88 -0.64
N GLY A 103 -2.02 11.62 -0.58
CA GLY A 103 -2.74 10.95 -1.65
C GLY A 103 -4.21 10.79 -1.31
N LEU A 104 -5.06 10.99 -2.31
CA LEU A 104 -6.51 10.86 -2.19
C LEU A 104 -7.08 10.17 -3.42
N ALA A 105 -8.03 9.27 -3.19
CA ALA A 105 -8.91 8.73 -4.23
C ALA A 105 -10.35 8.77 -3.75
N VAL A 106 -11.27 9.19 -4.61
CA VAL A 106 -12.69 9.38 -4.31
C VAL A 106 -13.53 8.50 -5.22
N LEU A 107 -14.49 7.78 -4.65
CA LEU A 107 -15.54 7.07 -5.37
C LEU A 107 -16.90 7.39 -4.76
N ASP A 108 -17.80 7.96 -5.53
CA ASP A 108 -19.18 8.19 -5.10
C ASP A 108 -20.02 6.94 -5.40
N SER A 109 -20.67 6.35 -4.38
CA SER A 109 -21.55 5.19 -4.59
C SER A 109 -22.75 5.51 -5.49
N CYS A 110 -23.18 6.77 -5.56
CA CYS A 110 -24.25 7.18 -6.47
C CYS A 110 -23.86 6.98 -7.95
N ASP A 111 -22.59 7.22 -8.29
CA ASP A 111 -22.07 7.09 -9.67
C ASP A 111 -22.02 5.63 -10.15
N LEU A 112 -22.13 4.67 -9.23
CA LEU A 112 -22.18 3.24 -9.53
C LEU A 112 -23.56 2.77 -10.00
N THR A 113 -24.60 3.56 -9.76
CA THR A 113 -25.99 3.15 -10.03
C THR A 113 -26.21 2.92 -11.52
N GLY A 114 -26.55 1.69 -11.90
CA GLY A 114 -26.78 1.31 -13.30
C GLY A 114 -25.49 1.07 -14.10
N VAL A 115 -24.32 1.10 -13.46
CA VAL A 115 -23.03 0.78 -14.09
C VAL A 115 -22.59 -0.61 -13.64
N ASP A 116 -22.43 -1.54 -14.58
CA ASP A 116 -21.87 -2.86 -14.28
C ASP A 116 -20.41 -2.71 -13.79
N PRO A 117 -20.01 -3.41 -12.71
CA PRO A 117 -18.64 -3.34 -12.18
C PRO A 117 -17.57 -3.79 -13.19
N GLY A 118 -17.95 -4.61 -14.17
CA GLY A 118 -17.02 -5.29 -15.06
C GLY A 118 -16.16 -6.31 -14.33
N GLU A 119 -15.19 -6.87 -15.05
CA GLU A 119 -14.22 -7.81 -14.48
C GLU A 119 -13.52 -7.17 -13.27
N ASP A 120 -13.68 -7.77 -12.10
CA ASP A 120 -13.03 -7.37 -10.85
C ASP A 120 -13.24 -5.88 -10.45
N GLY A 121 -14.32 -5.25 -10.92
CA GLY A 121 -14.60 -3.84 -10.62
C GLY A 121 -13.91 -2.81 -11.52
N LYS A 122 -13.20 -3.24 -12.57
CA LYS A 122 -12.43 -2.36 -13.46
C LYS A 122 -13.22 -1.21 -14.09
N GLN A 123 -14.53 -1.38 -14.32
CA GLN A 123 -15.35 -0.31 -14.87
C GLN A 123 -15.60 0.80 -13.85
N TRP A 124 -15.74 0.44 -12.57
CA TRP A 124 -15.89 1.40 -11.49
C TRP A 124 -14.60 2.14 -11.17
N PHE A 125 -13.42 1.58 -11.48
CA PHE A 125 -12.16 2.31 -11.32
C PHE A 125 -12.10 3.58 -12.16
N LYS A 126 -12.78 3.59 -13.31
CA LYS A 126 -12.85 4.75 -14.22
C LYS A 126 -13.69 5.90 -13.66
N LEU A 127 -14.52 5.62 -12.66
CA LEU A 127 -15.34 6.60 -11.96
C LEU A 127 -14.60 7.24 -10.77
N MET A 128 -13.41 6.71 -10.44
CA MET A 128 -12.60 7.26 -9.35
C MET A 128 -11.96 8.58 -9.76
N LYS A 129 -11.92 9.52 -8.82
CA LYS A 129 -11.20 10.78 -8.96
C LYS A 129 -10.01 10.79 -8.03
N HIS A 130 -8.88 11.33 -8.48
CA HIS A 130 -7.61 11.23 -7.77
C HIS A 130 -6.98 12.59 -7.52
N LEU A 131 -6.28 12.73 -6.40
CA LEU A 131 -5.53 13.92 -6.06
C LEU A 131 -4.25 13.54 -5.34
N HIS A 132 -3.14 14.13 -5.78
CA HIS A 132 -1.85 14.00 -5.14
C HIS A 132 -1.32 15.38 -4.78
N LEU A 133 -1.19 15.66 -3.48
CA LEU A 133 -0.71 16.92 -2.95
C LEU A 133 0.72 16.79 -2.45
N ARG A 134 1.55 17.79 -2.76
CA ARG A 134 2.92 17.89 -2.29
C ARG A 134 3.17 19.25 -1.64
N PRO A 135 3.40 19.32 -0.32
CA PRO A 135 3.80 20.55 0.34
C PRO A 135 5.11 21.11 -0.24
N ILE A 136 5.09 22.36 -0.72
CA ILE A 136 6.22 23.02 -1.39
C ILE A 136 7.44 23.08 -0.46
N GLU A 137 7.21 23.32 0.83
CA GLU A 137 8.21 23.40 1.88
C GLU A 137 9.03 22.12 2.01
N TYR A 138 8.45 20.97 1.62
CA TYR A 138 9.08 19.65 1.71
C TYR A 138 9.37 19.02 0.35
N LYS A 139 9.17 19.73 -0.77
CA LYS A 139 9.37 19.21 -2.14
C LYS A 139 10.72 18.52 -2.36
N LYS A 140 11.77 19.00 -1.69
CA LYS A 140 13.15 18.49 -1.82
C LYS A 140 13.44 17.28 -0.93
N LEU A 141 12.54 16.92 -0.01
CA LEU A 141 12.69 15.77 0.87
C LEU A 141 12.19 14.53 0.14
N VAL A 142 13.10 13.63 -0.20
CA VAL A 142 12.80 12.38 -0.92
C VAL A 142 13.43 11.22 -0.16
N ASN A 143 12.62 10.23 0.19
CA ASN A 143 13.07 9.02 0.87
C ASN A 143 13.96 8.18 -0.06
N ARG A 144 15.12 7.75 0.43
CA ARG A 144 16.12 7.00 -0.36
C ARG A 144 16.77 5.86 0.41
N LYS A 145 16.89 5.95 1.74
CA LYS A 145 17.71 5.03 2.53
C LYS A 145 16.97 3.75 2.90
N PHE A 146 15.75 3.86 3.41
CA PHE A 146 14.99 2.71 3.92
C PHE A 146 13.94 2.25 2.91
N VAL A 147 13.24 3.21 2.32
CA VAL A 147 12.20 3.01 1.31
C VAL A 147 12.39 4.07 0.24
N ARG A 148 12.52 3.65 -1.03
CA ARG A 148 12.74 4.59 -2.13
C ARG A 148 11.41 5.22 -2.53
N GLY A 149 11.25 6.51 -2.22
CA GLY A 149 10.08 7.29 -2.62
C GLY A 149 10.03 7.57 -4.12
N ARG A 150 8.82 7.76 -4.66
CA ARG A 150 8.55 8.10 -6.07
C ARG A 150 7.60 9.32 -6.18
N PRO A 151 7.95 10.46 -5.57
CA PRO A 151 7.07 11.62 -5.48
C PRO A 151 6.72 12.31 -6.82
N GLU A 152 7.41 11.93 -7.90
CA GLU A 152 7.23 12.50 -9.25
C GLU A 152 6.44 11.57 -10.17
N SER A 153 6.17 10.32 -9.76
CA SER A 153 5.56 9.29 -10.59
C SER A 153 4.10 9.06 -10.19
N PHE A 154 3.28 10.11 -10.27
CA PHE A 154 1.83 9.97 -10.02
C PHE A 154 1.13 9.49 -11.29
N ASP A 155 0.57 8.29 -11.25
CA ASP A 155 0.05 7.58 -12.43
C ASP A 155 -1.38 8.03 -12.81
N PHE A 156 -2.08 8.70 -11.89
CA PHE A 156 -3.50 9.06 -12.03
C PHE A 156 -3.74 10.57 -12.29
N GLY A 157 -2.70 11.30 -12.72
CA GLY A 157 -2.80 12.71 -13.09
C GLY A 157 -1.55 13.51 -12.74
N GLU A 158 -1.76 14.77 -12.37
CA GLU A 158 -0.66 15.67 -12.01
C GLU A 158 -0.59 15.92 -10.51
N SER A 159 0.63 15.92 -9.97
CA SER A 159 0.89 16.31 -8.58
C SER A 159 0.66 17.82 -8.41
N LYS A 160 -0.14 18.20 -7.41
CA LYS A 160 -0.39 19.61 -7.08
C LYS A 160 0.49 20.06 -5.92
N PHE A 161 1.26 21.11 -6.17
CA PHE A 161 2.12 21.72 -5.17
C PHE A 161 1.35 22.76 -4.36
N VAL A 162 1.30 22.58 -3.05
CA VAL A 162 0.51 23.42 -2.13
C VAL A 162 1.39 23.94 -1.00
N LYS A 163 1.00 25.03 -0.36
CA LYS A 163 1.67 25.45 0.88
C LYS A 163 1.26 24.51 2.00
N LEU A 164 2.20 24.13 2.86
CA LEU A 164 1.94 23.23 3.98
C LEU A 164 0.79 23.74 4.85
N LYS A 165 0.76 25.05 5.14
CA LYS A 165 -0.29 25.70 5.94
C LYS A 165 -1.70 25.57 5.35
N ASP A 166 -1.82 25.42 4.03
CA ASP A 166 -3.10 25.35 3.34
C ASP A 166 -3.60 23.91 3.22
N THR A 167 -2.74 22.92 3.51
CA THR A 167 -3.05 21.49 3.33
C THR A 167 -4.28 21.05 4.11
N ALA A 168 -4.41 21.45 5.38
CA ALA A 168 -5.58 21.11 6.20
C ALA A 168 -6.88 21.70 5.63
N LYS A 169 -6.84 22.95 5.14
CA LYS A 169 -7.99 23.61 4.51
C LYS A 169 -8.39 22.91 3.21
N ILE A 170 -7.41 22.51 2.40
CA ILE A 170 -7.63 21.78 1.14
C ILE A 170 -8.26 20.41 1.46
N MET A 171 -7.74 19.70 2.45
CA MET A 171 -8.32 18.44 2.94
C MET A 171 -9.78 18.62 3.39
N SER A 172 -10.10 19.66 4.17
CA SER A 172 -11.49 19.97 4.53
C SER A 172 -12.39 20.21 3.32
N ARG A 173 -11.89 20.88 2.27
CA ARG A 173 -12.65 21.11 1.03
C ARG A 173 -12.96 19.81 0.30
N VAL A 174 -12.03 18.85 0.26
CA VAL A 174 -12.26 17.52 -0.31
C VAL A 174 -13.40 16.80 0.40
N PHE A 175 -13.45 16.85 1.73
CA PHE A 175 -14.50 16.16 2.51
C PHE A 175 -15.84 16.92 2.51
N ASN A 176 -15.82 18.24 2.27
CA ASN A 176 -17.02 19.05 2.12
C ASN A 176 -17.72 18.82 0.77
N ASP A 177 -16.97 18.70 -0.33
CA ASP A 177 -17.52 18.38 -1.65
C ASP A 177 -16.55 17.48 -2.44
N PRO A 178 -16.62 16.15 -2.22
CA PRO A 178 -15.71 15.21 -2.88
C PRO A 178 -15.85 15.20 -4.41
N ALA A 179 -17.00 15.60 -4.96
CA ALA A 179 -17.23 15.61 -6.39
C ALA A 179 -16.33 16.65 -7.10
N ARG A 180 -15.94 17.72 -6.38
CA ARG A 180 -15.11 18.83 -6.85
C ARG A 180 -13.64 18.70 -6.45
N ILE A 181 -13.15 17.48 -6.19
CA ILE A 181 -11.78 17.20 -5.74
C ILE A 181 -10.68 17.86 -6.58
N HIS A 182 -10.88 18.11 -7.88
CA HIS A 182 -9.86 18.77 -8.71
C HIS A 182 -9.80 20.30 -8.55
N GLU A 183 -10.84 20.91 -7.95
CA GLU A 183 -10.96 22.36 -7.74
C GLU A 183 -10.55 22.79 -6.32
N VAL A 184 -10.35 21.83 -5.41
CA VAL A 184 -10.10 22.09 -3.98
C VAL A 184 -8.82 22.87 -3.71
N CYS A 185 -7.85 22.83 -4.63
CA CYS A 185 -6.59 23.57 -4.52
C CYS A 185 -6.73 25.06 -4.88
N ASP A 186 -7.76 25.45 -5.63
CA ASP A 186 -8.05 26.86 -5.90
C ASP A 186 -8.82 27.46 -4.73
N LEU A 187 -8.09 28.12 -3.83
CA LEU A 187 -8.66 28.73 -2.63
C LEU A 187 -9.55 29.95 -2.90
N GLY A 188 -9.60 30.46 -4.15
CA GLY A 188 -10.53 31.51 -4.58
C GLY A 188 -11.94 30.99 -4.85
N ILE A 189 -12.09 29.69 -5.12
CA ILE A 189 -13.39 29.05 -5.33
C ILE A 189 -14.05 28.75 -3.98
N VAL A 190 -15.34 29.03 -3.86
CA VAL A 190 -16.15 28.61 -2.71
C VAL A 190 -16.55 27.14 -2.90
N ILE A 191 -16.22 26.32 -1.91
CA ILE A 191 -16.64 24.92 -1.80
C ILE A 191 -17.56 24.82 -0.60
N GLU A 192 -18.85 24.62 -0.86
CA GLU A 192 -19.85 24.44 0.17
C GLU A 192 -19.76 23.05 0.79
N ASN A 193 -20.28 22.90 2.01
CA ASN A 193 -20.38 21.60 2.64
C ASN A 193 -21.66 20.90 2.18
N THR A 194 -21.49 19.92 1.29
CA THR A 194 -22.57 19.07 0.76
C THR A 194 -23.14 18.09 1.79
N LYS A 195 -22.54 18.01 3.00
CA LYS A 195 -22.94 17.11 4.10
C LYS A 195 -23.00 15.64 3.70
N ARG A 196 -22.23 15.23 2.69
CA ARG A 196 -22.16 13.84 2.23
C ARG A 196 -21.56 12.96 3.32
N LYS A 197 -22.12 11.75 3.47
CA LYS A 197 -21.61 10.73 4.38
C LYS A 197 -20.34 10.11 3.78
N ILE A 198 -19.23 10.18 4.51
CA ILE A 198 -17.94 9.69 4.04
C ILE A 198 -17.60 8.35 4.68
N VAL A 199 -17.16 7.41 3.86
CA VAL A 199 -16.48 6.19 4.30
C VAL A 199 -14.99 6.40 4.05
N LEU A 200 -14.21 6.53 5.13
CA LEU A 200 -12.77 6.72 5.04
C LEU A 200 -12.12 5.36 4.78
N VAL A 201 -11.28 5.28 3.76
CA VAL A 201 -10.59 4.06 3.34
C VAL A 201 -9.08 4.26 3.51
N GLY A 202 -8.38 3.22 3.97
CA GLY A 202 -6.92 3.25 4.04
C GLY A 202 -6.33 1.84 4.07
N HIS A 203 -5.01 1.76 4.12
CA HIS A 203 -4.26 0.51 4.21
C HIS A 203 -3.36 0.53 5.45
N GLY A 204 -4.00 0.49 6.62
CA GLY A 204 -3.35 0.75 7.91
C GLY A 204 -3.85 2.00 8.64
N LEU A 205 -5.15 2.33 8.55
CA LEU A 205 -5.81 3.61 8.93
C LEU A 205 -5.34 4.28 10.23
N ALA A 206 -4.82 3.53 11.20
CA ALA A 206 -4.27 4.10 12.43
C ALA A 206 -3.12 5.08 12.15
N ASN A 207 -2.29 4.81 11.14
CA ASN A 207 -1.19 5.69 10.74
C ASN A 207 -1.73 6.96 10.07
N GLU A 208 -2.71 6.81 9.17
CA GLU A 208 -3.31 7.92 8.44
C GLU A 208 -4.02 8.88 9.39
N HIS A 209 -4.75 8.37 10.39
CA HIS A 209 -5.35 9.19 11.44
C HIS A 209 -4.31 10.00 12.23
N ALA A 210 -3.13 9.41 12.51
CA ALA A 210 -2.06 10.12 13.20
C ALA A 210 -1.51 11.28 12.36
N TYR A 211 -1.40 11.10 11.04
CA TYR A 211 -1.00 12.17 10.11
C TYR A 211 -2.08 13.24 9.92
N MET A 212 -3.35 12.85 9.79
CA MET A 212 -4.48 13.79 9.75
C MET A 212 -4.49 14.70 10.99
N LYS A 213 -4.38 14.11 12.18
CA LYS A 213 -4.29 14.86 13.44
C LYS A 213 -3.09 15.80 13.47
N ARG A 214 -1.94 15.38 12.93
CA ARG A 214 -0.72 16.20 12.86
C ARG A 214 -0.87 17.39 11.91
N LEU A 215 -1.64 17.24 10.84
CA LEU A 215 -2.01 18.34 9.95
C LEU A 215 -3.08 19.27 10.55
N GLY A 216 -3.68 18.91 11.70
CA GLY A 216 -4.81 19.64 12.26
C GLY A 216 -6.11 19.43 11.48
N PHE A 217 -6.24 18.28 10.82
CA PHE A 217 -7.41 17.92 10.01
C PHE A 217 -8.21 16.80 10.68
N SER A 218 -9.51 17.03 10.89
CA SER A 218 -10.44 16.05 11.45
C SER A 218 -11.84 16.26 10.82
N PRO A 219 -12.24 15.45 9.83
CA PRO A 219 -13.53 15.57 9.20
C PRO A 219 -14.66 15.07 10.11
N GLU A 220 -15.77 15.79 10.18
CA GLU A 220 -16.92 15.45 11.03
C GLU A 220 -17.93 14.51 10.35
N ASN A 221 -17.91 14.44 9.03
CA ASN A 221 -18.87 13.69 8.21
C ASN A 221 -18.41 12.26 7.86
N VAL A 222 -17.36 11.75 8.51
CA VAL A 222 -16.94 10.36 8.38
C VAL A 222 -17.87 9.48 9.22
N VAL A 223 -18.63 8.62 8.54
CA VAL A 223 -19.60 7.71 9.16
C VAL A 223 -19.05 6.30 9.35
N ASP A 224 -17.96 5.95 8.67
CA ASP A 224 -17.34 4.63 8.75
C ASP A 224 -15.86 4.66 8.34
N ASN A 225 -15.10 3.66 8.79
CA ASN A 225 -13.67 3.48 8.54
C ASN A 225 -13.39 2.07 8.01
N LEU A 226 -12.94 1.98 6.76
CA LEU A 226 -12.56 0.73 6.10
C LEU A 226 -11.05 0.63 5.93
N ASP A 227 -10.42 -0.12 6.82
CA ASP A 227 -9.01 -0.47 6.71
C ASP A 227 -8.86 -1.73 5.84
N THR A 228 -8.37 -1.60 4.61
CA THR A 228 -8.22 -2.70 3.65
C THR A 228 -7.34 -3.84 4.18
N GLN A 229 -6.37 -3.56 5.06
CA GLN A 229 -5.64 -4.60 5.76
C GLN A 229 -6.59 -5.47 6.59
N ARG A 230 -7.53 -4.85 7.30
CA ARG A 230 -8.49 -5.55 8.17
C ARG A 230 -9.68 -6.12 7.43
N VAL A 231 -10.04 -5.55 6.29
CA VAL A 231 -11.08 -6.07 5.39
C VAL A 231 -10.58 -7.32 4.67
N ALA A 232 -9.32 -7.35 4.24
CA ALA A 232 -8.73 -8.50 3.56
C ALA A 232 -8.27 -9.61 4.51
N SER A 233 -7.99 -9.29 5.78
CA SER A 233 -7.41 -10.24 6.73
C SER A 233 -8.42 -10.98 7.56
N LEU A 234 -8.04 -12.21 7.91
CA LEU A 234 -8.72 -13.07 8.86
C LEU A 234 -8.31 -12.78 10.31
N LYS A 235 -7.00 -12.56 10.54
CA LYS A 235 -6.43 -12.31 11.86
C LYS A 235 -5.73 -10.96 11.89
N LYS A 236 -5.81 -10.24 13.02
CA LYS A 236 -5.10 -8.97 13.22
C LYS A 236 -3.58 -9.09 13.05
N SER A 237 -3.00 -10.27 13.29
CA SER A 237 -1.56 -10.53 13.16
C SER A 237 -1.08 -10.79 11.74
N HIS A 238 -1.99 -10.99 10.78
CA HIS A 238 -1.65 -11.40 9.41
C HIS A 238 -2.24 -10.42 8.39
N THR A 239 -1.90 -9.14 8.53
CA THR A 239 -2.30 -8.13 7.56
C THR A 239 -1.41 -8.15 6.32
N PRO A 240 -1.97 -8.27 5.10
CA PRO A 240 -1.16 -8.15 3.89
C PRO A 240 -0.75 -6.69 3.72
N GLY A 241 0.49 -6.46 3.29
CA GLY A 241 0.86 -5.15 2.73
C GLY A 241 0.17 -4.91 1.39
N LEU A 242 0.15 -3.66 0.94
CA LEU A 242 -0.64 -3.25 -0.22
C LEU A 242 -0.25 -4.01 -1.49
N SER A 243 1.05 -4.07 -1.81
CA SER A 243 1.54 -4.82 -2.99
C SER A 243 1.17 -6.31 -2.96
N ARG A 244 1.11 -6.90 -1.76
CA ARG A 244 0.69 -8.30 -1.59
C ARG A 244 -0.80 -8.46 -1.87
N LEU A 245 -1.63 -7.56 -1.34
CA LEU A 245 -3.07 -7.57 -1.59
C LEU A 245 -3.37 -7.40 -3.09
N LEU A 246 -2.73 -6.42 -3.74
CA LEU A 246 -2.88 -6.15 -5.17
C LEU A 246 -2.45 -7.34 -6.03
N SER A 247 -1.35 -8.01 -5.68
CA SER A 247 -0.91 -9.22 -6.36
C SER A 247 -1.94 -10.35 -6.28
N VAL A 248 -2.56 -10.58 -5.12
CA VAL A 248 -3.63 -11.59 -4.98
C VAL A 248 -4.89 -11.19 -5.76
N LEU A 249 -5.15 -9.89 -5.87
CA LEU A 249 -6.25 -9.37 -6.68
C LEU A 249 -5.92 -9.34 -8.18
N SER A 250 -4.75 -9.83 -8.60
CA SER A 250 -4.28 -9.81 -10.00
C SER A 250 -4.25 -8.39 -10.58
N MET A 251 -3.84 -7.42 -9.77
CA MET A 251 -3.74 -6.02 -10.15
C MET A 251 -2.28 -5.61 -10.32
N ASP A 252 -1.97 -5.11 -11.52
CA ASP A 252 -0.66 -4.53 -11.81
C ASP A 252 -0.58 -3.13 -11.22
N ALA A 253 0.15 -3.01 -10.11
CA ALA A 253 0.44 -1.75 -9.48
C ALA A 253 1.89 -1.34 -9.72
N SER A 254 2.05 -0.08 -10.07
CA SER A 254 3.33 0.54 -10.39
C SER A 254 3.57 1.71 -9.44
N ASN A 255 4.81 2.20 -9.41
CA ASN A 255 5.13 3.45 -8.72
C ASN A 255 4.64 3.58 -7.26
N HIS A 256 4.76 2.48 -6.49
CA HIS A 256 4.61 2.49 -5.03
C HIS A 256 5.51 3.54 -4.36
N HIS A 257 5.10 4.00 -3.18
CA HIS A 257 5.71 5.10 -2.44
C HIS A 257 5.52 6.45 -3.13
N ASN A 258 4.34 6.59 -3.74
CA ASN A 258 3.73 7.82 -4.18
C ASN A 258 2.36 7.83 -3.53
N ALA A 259 2.10 8.77 -2.63
CA ALA A 259 0.89 8.70 -1.81
C ALA A 259 -0.38 8.68 -2.67
N GLY A 260 -0.40 9.43 -3.78
CA GLY A 260 -1.52 9.46 -4.73
C GLY A 260 -1.81 8.09 -5.35
N ASN A 261 -0.78 7.37 -5.78
CA ASN A 261 -0.92 6.02 -6.32
C ASN A 261 -1.37 5.03 -5.24
N ASP A 262 -0.76 5.08 -4.06
CA ASP A 262 -1.07 4.14 -2.98
C ASP A 262 -2.51 4.33 -2.48
N ALA A 263 -3.02 5.58 -2.41
CA ALA A 263 -4.43 5.87 -2.15
C ALA A 263 -5.36 5.33 -3.25
N ALA A 264 -5.00 5.49 -4.53
CA ALA A 264 -5.77 4.98 -5.67
C ALA A 264 -5.84 3.44 -5.67
N TYR A 265 -4.68 2.78 -5.58
CA TYR A 265 -4.61 1.32 -5.53
C TYR A 265 -5.30 0.75 -4.29
N THR A 266 -5.26 1.44 -3.15
CA THR A 266 -6.01 1.03 -1.95
C THR A 266 -7.52 1.04 -2.21
N LEU A 267 -8.05 2.07 -2.87
CA LEU A 267 -9.48 2.14 -3.18
C LEU A 267 -9.89 1.10 -4.23
N GLN A 268 -9.08 0.93 -5.26
CA GLN A 268 -9.29 -0.10 -6.28
C GLN A 268 -9.23 -1.50 -5.67
N ALA A 269 -8.29 -1.77 -4.75
CA ALA A 269 -8.19 -3.05 -4.04
C ALA A 269 -9.44 -3.33 -3.20
N LEU A 270 -9.98 -2.32 -2.50
CA LEU A 270 -11.24 -2.47 -1.75
C LEU A 270 -12.39 -2.89 -2.66
N VAL A 271 -12.55 -2.21 -3.80
CA VAL A 271 -13.60 -2.50 -4.79
C VAL A 271 -13.40 -3.88 -5.41
N ALA A 272 -12.20 -4.20 -5.90
CA ALA A 272 -11.88 -5.49 -6.49
C ALA A 272 -12.12 -6.64 -5.51
N LEU A 273 -11.71 -6.47 -4.26
CA LEU A 273 -11.94 -7.43 -3.20
C LEU A 273 -13.45 -7.69 -3.01
N ALA A 274 -14.25 -6.62 -2.91
CA ALA A 274 -15.69 -6.74 -2.71
C ALA A 274 -16.40 -7.40 -3.90
N VAL A 275 -16.02 -7.04 -5.13
CA VAL A 275 -16.59 -7.61 -6.37
C VAL A 275 -16.19 -9.08 -6.53
N LYS A 276 -14.91 -9.42 -6.38
CA LYS A 276 -14.44 -10.82 -6.44
C LYS A 276 -15.12 -11.70 -5.41
N ASP A 277 -15.19 -11.24 -4.17
CA ASP A 277 -15.84 -11.97 -3.08
C ASP A 277 -17.37 -12.07 -3.28
N HIS A 278 -17.98 -11.13 -4.01
CA HIS A 278 -19.39 -11.22 -4.35
C HIS A 278 -19.67 -12.37 -5.34
N HIS A 279 -18.77 -12.57 -6.30
CA HIS A 279 -18.88 -13.65 -7.29
C HIS A 279 -18.45 -15.02 -6.73
N ASP A 280 -17.36 -15.08 -5.98
CA ASP A 280 -16.87 -16.29 -5.32
C ASP A 280 -16.55 -15.98 -3.84
N PRO A 281 -17.52 -16.18 -2.93
CA PRO A 281 -17.34 -15.89 -1.51
C PRO A 281 -16.11 -16.57 -0.90
N GLY A 282 -15.26 -15.77 -0.28
CA GLY A 282 -14.01 -16.17 0.36
C GLY A 282 -12.83 -16.36 -0.58
N CYS A 283 -12.96 -16.10 -1.89
CA CYS A 283 -11.88 -16.37 -2.86
C CYS A 283 -10.59 -15.61 -2.54
N VAL A 284 -10.68 -14.30 -2.28
CA VAL A 284 -9.53 -13.44 -1.97
C VAL A 284 -8.85 -13.91 -0.68
N THR A 285 -9.66 -14.24 0.33
CA THR A 285 -9.20 -14.78 1.60
C THR A 285 -8.44 -16.10 1.42
N ARG A 286 -8.99 -17.04 0.65
CA ARG A 286 -8.33 -18.32 0.35
C ARG A 286 -7.01 -18.10 -0.39
N ALA A 287 -7.00 -17.19 -1.37
CA ALA A 287 -5.80 -16.87 -2.12
C ALA A 287 -4.72 -16.22 -1.24
N LEU A 288 -5.09 -15.31 -0.32
CA LEU A 288 -4.15 -14.75 0.66
C LEU A 288 -3.56 -15.80 1.60
N ILE A 289 -4.36 -16.79 2.05
CA ILE A 289 -3.86 -17.90 2.88
C ILE A 289 -2.86 -18.76 2.08
N ALA A 290 -3.22 -19.16 0.87
CA ALA A 290 -2.37 -20.01 0.03
C ALA A 290 -1.03 -19.32 -0.25
N GLU A 291 -1.07 -18.04 -0.59
CA GLU A 291 0.12 -17.22 -0.86
C GLU A 291 0.98 -17.06 0.42
N GLN A 292 0.37 -16.88 1.60
CA GLN A 292 1.11 -16.84 2.87
C GLN A 292 1.87 -18.15 3.11
N ALA A 293 1.19 -19.28 2.95
CA ALA A 293 1.77 -20.60 3.18
C ALA A 293 2.94 -20.86 2.23
N GLU A 294 2.82 -20.45 0.96
CA GLU A 294 3.90 -20.54 -0.02
C GLU A 294 5.11 -19.69 0.39
N ARG A 295 4.89 -18.45 0.85
CA ARG A 295 5.96 -17.56 1.33
C ARG A 295 6.67 -18.11 2.56
N GLU A 296 5.93 -18.67 3.51
CA GLU A 296 6.50 -19.30 4.70
C GLU A 296 7.30 -20.55 4.35
N GLY A 297 6.80 -21.38 3.42
CA GLY A 297 7.52 -22.53 2.89
C GLY A 297 8.85 -22.14 2.23
N LYS A 298 8.85 -21.09 1.39
CA LYS A 298 10.07 -20.54 0.75
C LYS A 298 11.09 -20.05 1.79
N LYS A 299 10.64 -19.27 2.79
CA LYS A 299 11.51 -18.79 3.88
C LYS A 299 12.11 -19.93 4.70
N MET A 300 11.32 -20.96 5.01
CA MET A 300 11.80 -22.12 5.75
C MET A 300 12.84 -22.90 4.94
N ALA A 301 12.60 -23.08 3.63
CA ALA A 301 13.55 -23.74 2.74
C ALA A 301 14.88 -22.96 2.62
N GLU A 302 14.83 -21.63 2.50
CA GLU A 302 16.02 -20.78 2.49
C GLU A 302 16.80 -20.87 3.80
N LYS A 303 16.10 -20.84 4.94
CA LYS A 303 16.71 -21.00 6.26
C LYS A 303 17.40 -22.37 6.38
N MET A 304 16.71 -23.46 6.03
CA MET A 304 17.30 -24.81 6.03
C MET A 304 18.52 -24.90 5.11
N LYS A 305 18.49 -24.26 3.94
CA LYS A 305 19.63 -24.20 3.03
C LYS A 305 20.82 -23.45 3.65
N SER A 306 20.57 -22.33 4.32
CA SER A 306 21.60 -21.58 5.03
C SER A 306 22.22 -22.36 6.19
N GLU A 307 21.41 -23.05 6.99
CA GLU A 307 21.86 -23.89 8.11
C GLU A 307 22.70 -25.07 7.61
N ARG A 308 22.26 -25.76 6.53
CA ARG A 308 23.04 -26.82 5.89
C ARG A 308 24.38 -26.33 5.36
N ALA A 309 24.45 -25.13 4.80
CA ALA A 309 25.70 -24.55 4.31
C ALA A 309 26.68 -24.23 5.46
N VAL A 310 26.18 -23.77 6.61
CA VAL A 310 27.00 -23.54 7.80
C VAL A 310 27.57 -24.87 8.32
N ILE A 311 26.74 -25.90 8.46
CA ILE A 311 27.18 -27.23 8.93
C ILE A 311 28.22 -27.82 7.96
N ALA A 312 28.00 -27.71 6.65
CA ALA A 312 28.95 -28.19 5.66
C ALA A 312 30.30 -27.44 5.74
N ALA A 313 30.28 -26.12 5.96
CA ALA A 313 31.49 -25.33 6.13
C ALA A 313 32.24 -25.65 7.42
N GLU A 314 31.51 -25.95 8.51
CA GLU A 314 32.10 -26.38 9.78
C GLU A 314 32.76 -27.75 9.65
N ASN A 315 32.04 -28.73 9.08
CA ASN A 315 32.60 -30.07 8.82
C ASN A 315 33.85 -30.00 7.94
N CYS A 316 33.85 -29.17 6.89
CA CYS A 316 35.01 -28.98 6.02
C CYS A 316 36.23 -28.44 6.78
N ARG A 317 36.05 -27.50 7.72
CA ARG A 317 37.15 -27.00 8.56
C ARG A 317 37.67 -28.08 9.52
N THR A 318 36.78 -28.91 10.06
CA THR A 318 37.16 -30.01 10.96
C THR A 318 38.00 -31.05 10.22
N GLU A 319 37.60 -31.45 9.01
CA GLU A 319 38.37 -32.36 8.16
C GLU A 319 39.75 -31.77 7.81
N GLN A 320 39.81 -30.50 7.41
CA GLN A 320 41.09 -29.80 7.15
C GLN A 320 42.00 -29.75 8.38
N ALA A 321 41.44 -29.54 9.58
CA ALA A 321 42.21 -29.54 10.82
C ALA A 321 42.76 -30.95 11.18
N LEU A 322 41.99 -32.00 10.89
CA LEU A 322 42.41 -33.40 11.09
C LEU A 322 43.50 -33.82 10.07
N ASP A 323 43.41 -33.38 8.82
CA ASP A 323 44.44 -33.62 7.80
C ASP A 323 45.77 -32.96 8.18
N VAL A 324 45.73 -31.73 8.71
CA VAL A 324 46.92 -31.04 9.24
C VAL A 324 47.48 -31.76 10.48
N ALA A 325 46.62 -32.23 11.40
CA ALA A 325 47.05 -32.93 12.61
C ALA A 325 47.61 -34.34 12.35
N SER A 326 47.17 -35.01 11.27
CA SER A 326 47.63 -36.35 10.89
C SER A 326 48.92 -36.36 10.03
N GLY A 327 49.49 -35.19 9.73
CA GLY A 327 50.77 -35.07 9.03
C GLY A 327 50.71 -35.38 7.54
N ARG A 328 49.51 -35.40 6.93
CA ARG A 328 49.31 -35.68 5.50
C ARG A 328 49.57 -34.43 4.67
N SER A 329 50.80 -33.94 4.65
CA SER A 329 51.22 -32.87 3.74
C SER A 329 51.25 -33.41 2.31
N THR A 330 50.36 -32.93 1.44
CA THR A 330 50.58 -33.03 0.00
C THR A 330 51.56 -31.92 -0.39
N GLU A 331 52.84 -32.29 -0.51
CA GLU A 331 53.82 -31.49 -1.23
C GLU A 331 53.38 -31.38 -2.70
N VAL A 332 52.74 -30.28 -3.06
CA VAL A 332 52.69 -29.83 -4.45
C VAL A 332 53.84 -28.85 -4.63
N GLY A 333 54.86 -29.28 -5.35
CA GLY A 333 56.11 -28.56 -5.55
C GLY A 333 55.91 -27.15 -6.08
N ALA A 334 56.35 -26.16 -5.29
CA ALA A 334 56.61 -24.82 -5.78
C ALA A 334 57.87 -24.86 -6.66
N VAL A 335 57.70 -24.76 -7.97
CA VAL A 335 58.80 -24.50 -8.89
C VAL A 335 59.21 -23.04 -8.70
N ALA A 336 60.37 -22.84 -8.08
CA ALA A 336 61.03 -21.56 -7.98
C ALA A 336 61.51 -21.11 -9.36
N VAL A 337 61.06 -19.94 -9.82
CA VAL A 337 61.70 -19.19 -10.91
C VAL A 337 62.43 -18.02 -10.28
N THR A 338 63.75 -18.03 -10.44
CA THR A 338 64.72 -17.05 -9.98
C THR A 338 64.66 -15.76 -10.84
N ASN A 339 64.64 -14.60 -10.20
CA ASN A 339 65.01 -13.30 -10.82
C ASN A 339 66.53 -13.28 -11.09
N PRO A 340 67.05 -12.55 -12.13
CA PRO A 340 67.37 -11.11 -12.02
C PRO A 340 67.41 -10.36 -13.40
N PRO A 341 67.99 -9.14 -13.54
CA PRO A 341 67.92 -7.91 -12.76
C PRO A 341 67.38 -6.68 -13.54
N ASP A 342 67.27 -5.58 -12.81
CA ASP A 342 66.92 -4.20 -13.16
C ASP A 342 67.82 -3.54 -14.23
N VAL A 343 67.22 -2.85 -15.23
CA VAL A 343 67.85 -1.77 -16.01
C VAL A 343 66.80 -0.67 -16.32
N SER A 344 67.09 0.51 -15.76
CA SER A 344 66.62 1.86 -16.06
C SER A 344 66.32 2.16 -17.54
N THR A 345 65.20 2.83 -17.81
CA THR A 345 65.17 4.15 -18.50
C THR A 345 63.75 4.75 -18.52
N ARG A 346 63.65 6.02 -18.08
CA ARG A 346 62.57 6.98 -18.38
C ARG A 346 62.67 7.37 -19.88
N PRO A 347 61.60 7.87 -20.56
CA PRO A 347 61.06 9.20 -20.25
C PRO A 347 59.56 9.47 -20.52
N SER A 348 59.06 10.51 -19.82
CA SER A 348 58.07 11.55 -20.20
C SER A 348 56.75 11.24 -20.95
N HIS A 349 55.65 11.59 -20.27
CA HIS A 349 54.39 12.23 -20.71
C HIS A 349 54.48 13.14 -21.97
N PRO A 350 53.40 13.34 -22.76
CA PRO A 350 52.24 14.13 -22.30
C PRO A 350 50.83 13.71 -22.74
N SER A 351 49.89 14.34 -22.03
CA SER A 351 48.43 14.35 -22.10
C SER A 351 47.82 14.56 -23.50
N ALA A 352 46.60 14.06 -23.66
CA ALA A 352 45.62 14.66 -24.57
C ALA A 352 44.21 14.55 -23.97
N ASP A 353 43.67 15.72 -23.64
CA ASP A 353 42.24 15.98 -23.46
C ASP A 353 41.46 15.56 -24.71
N ILE A 354 40.34 14.87 -24.55
CA ILE A 354 39.30 14.79 -25.58
C ILE A 354 37.97 15.20 -24.97
N VAL A 355 37.65 16.46 -25.28
CA VAL A 355 36.35 17.10 -25.28
C VAL A 355 35.41 16.31 -26.21
N MET A 356 34.31 15.77 -25.68
CA MET A 356 33.20 15.28 -26.51
C MET A 356 32.21 16.42 -26.72
N GLN A 357 32.15 16.89 -27.95
CA GLN A 357 31.26 17.93 -28.47
C GLN A 357 29.85 17.37 -28.70
N ASN A 358 28.84 18.19 -28.37
CA ASN A 358 27.44 17.98 -28.74
C ASN A 358 27.26 18.14 -30.27
N PRO A 359 26.40 17.33 -30.93
CA PRO A 359 25.96 17.61 -32.28
C PRO A 359 24.74 18.57 -32.32
N PRO A 360 24.49 19.22 -33.47
CA PRO A 360 23.85 20.53 -33.52
C PRO A 360 22.32 20.48 -33.67
N SER A 361 21.72 21.58 -33.19
CA SER A 361 20.40 22.07 -33.53
C SER A 361 20.30 22.44 -35.00
N ASP A 362 19.31 21.91 -35.71
CA ASP A 362 18.93 22.38 -37.04
C ASP A 362 17.62 23.18 -36.97
N GLN A 363 17.60 24.30 -37.70
CA GLN A 363 16.54 25.29 -37.73
C GLN A 363 15.70 25.15 -39.00
N SER A 364 14.45 25.61 -38.88
CA SER A 364 13.60 26.20 -39.92
C SER A 364 12.78 25.25 -40.82
N HIS A 365 11.48 25.17 -40.49
CA HIS A 365 10.45 25.39 -41.49
C HIS A 365 9.52 26.52 -41.02
N ILE A 366 9.59 27.60 -41.78
CA ILE A 366 8.67 28.73 -41.81
C ILE A 366 7.37 28.26 -42.46
N VAL A 367 6.24 28.42 -41.77
CA VAL A 367 4.93 28.61 -42.42
C VAL A 367 4.25 29.79 -41.74
N GLN A 368 3.97 30.79 -42.56
CA GLN A 368 3.23 32.01 -42.27
C GLN A 368 1.70 31.76 -42.31
N ASN A 369 0.98 32.75 -41.77
CA ASN A 369 -0.46 33.04 -41.84
C ASN A 369 -1.30 32.44 -40.69
N SER A 370 -2.14 33.20 -39.99
CA SER A 370 -2.56 34.60 -40.13
C SER A 370 -3.27 35.04 -38.85
N ALA A 371 -3.03 36.28 -38.45
CA ALA A 371 -3.74 36.99 -37.40
C ALA A 371 -5.17 37.35 -37.84
N SER A 372 -6.10 37.35 -36.87
CA SER A 372 -7.24 38.26 -36.86
C SER A 372 -7.68 38.47 -35.42
N ASP A 373 -7.32 39.63 -34.89
CA ASP A 373 -7.78 40.28 -33.67
C ASP A 373 -8.99 41.20 -34.04
N PRO A 374 -9.56 42.05 -33.15
CA PRO A 374 -10.74 41.76 -32.35
C PRO A 374 -11.92 42.71 -32.64
N THR A 375 -13.11 42.40 -32.12
CA THR A 375 -14.24 43.35 -32.05
C THR A 375 -14.48 43.83 -30.63
N LEU A 376 -14.18 45.12 -30.44
CA LEU A 376 -14.68 46.04 -29.44
C LEU A 376 -16.20 46.20 -29.52
N ILE A 377 -16.89 46.19 -28.37
CA ILE A 377 -18.01 47.12 -28.10
C ILE A 377 -17.86 47.69 -26.68
N SER A 378 -17.86 49.02 -26.65
CA SER A 378 -17.83 49.92 -25.50
C SER A 378 -19.24 50.24 -24.99
N ARG A 379 -19.39 50.48 -23.68
CA ARG A 379 -20.28 51.49 -23.05
C ARG A 379 -20.00 51.51 -21.52
N GLN A 380 -19.32 52.56 -21.02
CA GLN A 380 -19.88 53.73 -20.30
C GLN A 380 -20.48 53.38 -18.92
N LEU A 381 -19.81 53.71 -17.81
CA LEU A 381 -19.68 55.01 -17.10
C LEU A 381 -20.77 55.25 -16.04
N GLY A 382 -20.31 55.50 -14.80
CA GLY A 382 -21.02 56.08 -13.65
C GLY A 382 -20.21 55.75 -12.37
N SER A 383 -19.36 56.65 -11.84
CA SER A 383 -19.66 57.67 -10.80
C SER A 383 -20.46 57.07 -9.62
N ASP A 384 -20.11 57.19 -8.34
CA ASP A 384 -19.47 58.30 -7.63
C ASP A 384 -19.21 57.91 -6.15
N GLN A 385 -18.25 58.62 -5.50
CA GLN A 385 -18.21 59.04 -4.07
C GLN A 385 -18.32 57.98 -2.96
N GLY A 386 -17.26 57.78 -2.14
CA GLY A 386 -17.11 58.41 -0.81
C GLY A 386 -17.59 57.41 0.27
N SER A 387 -17.06 57.27 1.48
CA SER A 387 -16.33 58.13 2.39
C SER A 387 -16.08 57.32 3.69
N LEU A 388 -15.19 57.80 4.55
CA LEU A 388 -15.12 57.59 6.01
C LEU A 388 -14.50 56.30 6.60
N ILE A 389 -13.27 56.49 7.05
CA ILE A 389 -12.69 55.90 8.27
C ILE A 389 -13.49 56.41 9.49
N PRO A 390 -13.63 55.60 10.57
CA PRO A 390 -13.00 56.02 11.82
C PRO A 390 -12.14 54.93 12.47
N LYS A 391 -10.99 55.37 12.98
CA LYS A 391 -10.21 54.71 14.03
C LYS A 391 -10.99 54.76 15.36
N ASN A 392 -10.70 53.83 16.27
CA ASN A 392 -10.41 54.04 17.71
C ASN A 392 -10.23 52.65 18.38
N HIS A 393 -9.07 52.40 19.00
CA HIS A 393 -8.79 52.39 20.46
C HIS A 393 -9.44 51.16 21.17
N ASP A 394 -8.80 50.34 22.00
CA ASP A 394 -7.75 50.50 23.02
C ASP A 394 -7.03 49.14 23.25
N GLU A 395 -5.70 49.10 23.34
CA GLU A 395 -4.85 49.18 24.55
C GLU A 395 -4.85 47.99 25.52
N SER A 396 -3.63 47.46 25.71
CA SER A 396 -3.05 46.90 26.94
C SER A 396 -3.66 45.61 27.49
N THR A 397 -2.91 44.58 27.87
CA THR A 397 -1.93 44.63 28.97
C THR A 397 -1.17 43.29 29.02
N LEU A 398 0.18 43.35 29.03
CA LEU A 398 1.16 42.58 29.85
C LEU A 398 1.05 41.03 29.93
N CYS A 399 2.11 40.22 30.11
CA CYS A 399 3.55 40.36 30.26
C CYS A 399 4.09 38.92 30.44
N SER A 400 5.18 38.62 29.76
CA SER A 400 6.34 37.83 30.20
C SER A 400 6.19 36.51 30.99
N ALA A 401 6.73 35.47 30.34
CA ALA A 401 7.74 34.55 30.86
C ALA A 401 7.47 33.76 32.17
N ARG A 402 7.41 32.43 32.05
CA ARG A 402 8.33 31.55 32.80
C ARG A 402 8.40 30.12 32.25
N THR A 403 9.63 29.73 31.92
CA THR A 403 10.15 28.37 31.95
C THR A 403 9.87 27.65 33.27
N GLU A 404 9.45 26.38 33.24
CA GLU A 404 10.00 25.40 34.20
C GLU A 404 9.88 23.94 33.73
N ARG A 405 11.04 23.27 33.73
CA ARG A 405 11.24 21.83 33.57
C ARG A 405 10.65 21.07 34.75
N LYS A 406 9.99 19.92 34.51
CA LYS A 406 10.02 18.79 35.46
C LYS A 406 10.30 17.46 34.76
N ARG A 407 11.53 16.98 34.96
CA ARG A 407 11.94 15.57 34.92
C ARG A 407 11.52 14.90 36.23
N LYS A 408 10.85 13.74 36.22
CA LYS A 408 10.93 12.67 37.23
C LYS A 408 10.63 11.34 36.52
N HIS A 409 11.65 10.56 36.16
CA HIS A 409 12.23 9.41 36.90
C HIS A 409 11.32 8.17 37.05
N LYS A 410 11.65 7.21 36.17
CA LYS A 410 11.52 5.75 36.13
C LYS A 410 11.70 5.07 37.50
N GLN A 411 10.86 4.06 37.82
CA GLN A 411 11.22 2.62 38.01
C GLN A 411 10.10 1.81 38.73
N PRO A 412 10.09 0.47 38.57
CA PRO A 412 8.90 -0.39 38.56
C PRO A 412 8.73 -1.23 39.84
N LYS A 413 7.57 -1.88 40.03
CA LYS A 413 7.45 -2.99 40.98
C LYS A 413 6.64 -4.17 40.43
N ARG A 414 7.16 -5.33 40.81
CA ARG A 414 6.85 -6.72 40.41
C ARG A 414 5.58 -7.27 41.05
N ALA A 415 5.17 -8.40 40.47
CA ALA A 415 4.18 -9.39 40.89
C ALA A 415 4.16 -9.79 42.38
N SER A 416 2.97 -10.18 42.84
CA SER A 416 2.79 -11.21 43.87
C SER A 416 1.44 -11.94 43.73
N LYS A 417 1.52 -13.27 43.58
CA LYS A 417 0.46 -14.26 43.84
C LYS A 417 0.07 -14.27 45.33
N ARG A 418 -1.20 -14.54 45.66
CA ARG A 418 -1.68 -15.79 46.34
C ARG A 418 -3.06 -15.64 47.01
N TYR A 419 -3.86 -16.71 46.83
CA TYR A 419 -4.78 -17.41 47.77
C TYR A 419 -5.98 -16.64 48.36
N ARG A 420 -7.24 -17.05 48.09
CA ARG A 420 -8.05 -18.18 48.63
C ARG A 420 -8.64 -17.87 50.02
N GLY A 421 -9.97 -17.98 50.10
CA GLY A 421 -10.70 -18.46 51.28
C GLY A 421 -11.77 -17.50 51.79
N GLY A 422 -12.99 -18.02 51.96
CA GLY A 422 -14.01 -17.44 52.83
C GLY A 422 -15.38 -17.32 52.18
N ALA A 423 -16.15 -18.41 52.22
CA ALA A 423 -17.58 -18.44 51.99
C ALA A 423 -18.32 -18.14 53.31
N GLU A 424 -19.49 -17.53 53.21
CA GLU A 424 -20.71 -17.72 54.03
C GLU A 424 -21.83 -17.01 53.25
N GLU A 425 -22.83 -17.71 52.70
CA GLU A 425 -24.09 -18.11 53.37
C GLU A 425 -24.82 -16.89 53.98
N THR A 426 -26.12 -16.63 53.78
CA THR A 426 -27.25 -17.49 53.42
C THR A 426 -28.45 -16.62 52.99
N LEU A 427 -29.20 -17.14 52.01
CA LEU A 427 -30.67 -17.25 51.93
C LEU A 427 -31.64 -16.04 52.09
N THR A 428 -32.34 -15.82 50.97
CA THR A 428 -33.82 -15.87 50.74
C THR A 428 -34.76 -14.68 50.97
N ARG A 429 -35.66 -14.60 49.96
CA ARG A 429 -37.04 -14.05 49.90
C ARG A 429 -37.14 -12.52 49.83
N ASP A 430 -37.88 -11.92 48.90
CA ASP A 430 -39.02 -12.34 48.07
C ASP A 430 -38.88 -11.97 46.58
#